data_AF-A0A2A9EA37-F1
#
_entry.id   AF-A0A2A9EA37-F1
#
_cell.length_a   1.000
_cell.length_b   1.000
_cell.length_c   1.000
_cell.angle_alpha   90.00
_cell.angle_beta   90.00
_cell.angle_gamma   90.00
#
_symmetry.space_group_name_H-M   'P 1'
#
loop_
_entity.id
_entity.type
_entity.pdbx_description
1 polymer ?
#
loop_
_entity_poly.entity_id
_entity_poly.type
_entity_poly.pdbx_seq_one_letter_code
_entity_poly.pdbx_strand_id
1 'polypeptide(L)' 'MNAAELGISLVKVVAVGLLLGAGLPAIFAIGIRATAAVETGPDGVERMTTSGRVRAVVCFGVVLAAVVAGIVWIVSGGH' A
#
# COMPACT_ATOMS: atom_id res chain seq x y z
N MET A 1 -19.55 -30.21 -7.36
CA MET A 1 -19.36 -28.75 -7.21
C MET A 1 -20.62 -28.07 -7.72
N ASN A 2 -21.43 -27.47 -6.84
CA ASN A 2 -22.66 -26.79 -7.24
C ASN A 2 -22.37 -25.31 -7.59
N ALA A 3 -23.17 -24.66 -8.43
CA ALA A 3 -22.92 -23.29 -8.92
C ALA A 3 -22.71 -22.27 -7.78
N ALA A 4 -23.36 -22.49 -6.63
CA ALA A 4 -23.18 -21.68 -5.42
C ALA A 4 -21.73 -21.69 -4.89
N GLU A 5 -21.05 -22.84 -4.91
CA GLU A 5 -19.66 -22.95 -4.43
C GLU A 5 -18.65 -22.30 -5.39
N LEU A 6 -18.92 -22.38 -6.69
CA LEU A 6 -18.16 -21.65 -7.71
C LEU A 6 -18.31 -20.14 -7.50
N GLY A 7 -19.53 -19.66 -7.28
CA GLY A 7 -19.79 -18.24 -7.00
C GLY A 7 -19.04 -17.72 -5.77
N ILE A 8 -19.08 -18.47 -4.66
CA ILE A 8 -18.38 -18.11 -3.42
C ILE A 8 -16.84 -18.08 -3.64
N SER A 9 -16.30 -19.05 -4.37
CA SER A 9 -14.86 -19.13 -4.64
C SER A 9 -14.37 -17.96 -5.49
N LEU A 10 -15.13 -17.57 -6.52
CA LEU A 10 -14.79 -16.43 -7.38
C LEU A 10 -14.79 -15.12 -6.60
N VAL A 11 -15.82 -14.86 -5.80
CA VAL A 11 -15.89 -13.65 -4.96
C VAL A 11 -14.71 -13.59 -4.01
N LYS A 12 -14.30 -14.72 -3.44
CA LYS A 12 -13.13 -14.79 -2.54
C LYS A 12 -11.84 -14.40 -3.27
N VAL A 13 -11.59 -14.94 -4.46
CA VAL A 13 -10.39 -14.60 -5.26
C VAL A 13 -10.41 -13.14 -5.69
N VAL A 14 -11.55 -12.63 -6.16
CA VAL A 14 -11.69 -11.21 -6.53
C VAL A 14 -11.44 -10.30 -5.33
N ALA A 15 -12.01 -10.61 -4.17
CA ALA A 15 -11.80 -9.82 -2.95
C ALA A 15 -10.32 -9.81 -2.53
N VAL A 16 -9.66 -10.97 -2.52
CA VAL A 16 -8.24 -11.08 -2.17
C VAL A 16 -7.37 -10.36 -3.22
N GLY A 17 -7.65 -10.56 -4.51
CA GLY A 17 -6.93 -9.90 -5.60
C GLY A 17 -7.10 -8.38 -5.58
N LEU A 18 -8.28 -7.87 -5.22
CA LEU A 18 -8.53 -6.44 -5.07
C LEU A 18 -7.82 -5.87 -3.83
N LEU A 19 -7.89 -6.57 -2.70
CA LEU A 19 -7.22 -6.14 -1.47
C LEU A 19 -5.69 -6.15 -1.62
N LEU A 20 -5.11 -7.20 -2.18
CA LEU A 20 -3.65 -7.30 -2.32
C LEU A 20 -3.14 -6.52 -3.53
N GLY A 21 -3.90 -6.49 -4.62
CA GLY A 21 -3.54 -5.79 -5.85
C GLY A 21 -3.75 -4.27 -5.75
N ALA A 22 -4.94 -3.82 -5.34
CA ALA A 22 -5.28 -2.39 -5.26
C ALA A 22 -5.06 -1.77 -3.86
N GLY A 23 -4.97 -2.58 -2.81
CA GLY A 23 -4.69 -2.09 -1.45
C GLY A 23 -3.27 -1.54 -1.30
N LEU A 24 -2.24 -2.17 -1.88
CA LEU A 24 -0.88 -1.63 -1.88
C LEU A 24 -0.79 -0.26 -2.60
N PRO A 25 -1.33 -0.10 -3.82
CA PRO A 25 -1.44 1.21 -4.49
C PRO A 25 -2.19 2.26 -3.66
N ALA A 26 -3.26 1.87 -2.95
CA ALA A 26 -4.01 2.80 -2.10
C ALA A 26 -3.14 3.30 -0.92
N ILE A 27 -2.37 2.42 -0.27
CA ILE A 27 -1.43 2.80 0.79
C ILE A 27 -0.35 3.73 0.22
N PHE A 28 0.22 3.40 -0.94
CA PHE A 28 1.19 4.26 -1.62
C PHE A 28 0.64 5.67 -1.89
N ALA A 29 -0.61 5.78 -2.36
CA ALA A 29 -1.28 7.06 -2.61
C ALA A 29 -1.45 7.88 -1.32
N ILE A 30 -1.72 7.24 -0.18
CA ILE A 30 -1.78 7.90 1.13
C ILE A 30 -0.39 8.45 1.52
N GLY A 31 0.69 7.72 1.23
CA GLY A 31 2.06 8.18 1.41
C GLY A 31 2.38 9.42 0.58
N ILE A 32 2.03 9.42 -0.71
CA ILE A 32 2.17 10.59 -1.59
C ILE A 32 1.36 11.78 -1.06
N ARG A 33 0.10 11.56 -0.65
CA ARG A 33 -0.72 12.62 -0.02
C ARG A 33 -0.06 13.21 1.23
N ALA A 34 0.62 12.40 2.04
CA ALA A 34 1.35 12.87 3.21
C ALA A 34 2.60 13.70 2.86
N THR A 35 3.23 13.45 1.70
CA THR A 35 4.35 14.29 1.22
C THR A 35 3.92 15.69 0.79
N ALA A 36 2.64 15.87 0.44
CA ALA A 36 2.08 17.18 0.12
C ALA A 36 1.80 18.05 1.36
N ALA A 37 2.04 17.55 2.57
CA ALA A 37 1.93 18.36 3.79
C ALA A 37 3.18 19.26 3.92
N VAL A 38 3.03 20.52 3.53
CA VAL A 38 4.04 21.57 3.60
C VAL A 38 3.63 22.67 4.58
N GLU A 39 4.61 23.27 5.24
CA GLU A 39 4.48 24.45 6.10
C GLU A 39 5.33 25.57 5.50
N THR A 40 4.84 26.80 5.59
CA THR A 40 5.56 27.99 5.12
C THR A 40 6.45 28.52 6.25
N GLY A 41 7.76 28.59 5.99
CA GLY A 41 8.72 29.14 6.93
C GLY A 41 8.65 30.67 7.04
N PRO A 42 9.34 31.27 8.04
CA PRO A 42 9.42 32.73 8.22
C PRO A 42 10.05 33.46 7.02
N ASP A 43 10.83 32.74 6.23
CA ASP A 43 11.49 33.12 4.98
C ASP A 43 10.56 32.99 3.74
N GLY A 44 9.30 32.58 3.93
CA GLY A 44 8.33 32.38 2.86
C GLY A 44 8.53 31.10 2.05
N VAL A 45 9.50 30.26 2.42
CA VAL A 45 9.81 29.01 1.73
C VAL A 45 8.92 27.89 2.25
N GLU A 46 8.27 27.16 1.36
CA GLU A 46 7.52 25.96 1.74
C GLU A 46 8.46 24.78 2.01
N ARG A 47 8.33 24.17 3.19
CA ARG A 47 9.06 22.97 3.58
C ARG A 47 8.11 21.86 3.96
N MET A 48 8.45 20.65 3.56
CA MET A 48 7.71 19.46 3.94
C MET A 48 7.76 19.28 5.47
N THR A 49 6.61 19.09 6.09
CA THR A 49 6.52 18.94 7.54
C THR A 49 7.20 17.65 8.00
N THR A 50 7.80 17.66 9.19
CA THR A 50 8.39 16.46 9.80
C THR A 50 7.34 15.36 9.97
N SER A 51 6.11 15.73 10.35
CA SER A 51 4.97 14.80 10.45
C SER A 51 4.61 14.17 9.10
N GLY A 52 4.53 14.97 8.03
CA GLY A 52 4.31 14.49 6.67
C GLY A 52 5.41 13.53 6.21
N ARG A 53 6.67 13.79 6.61
CA ARG A 53 7.82 12.93 6.31
C ARG A 53 7.75 11.59 7.00
N VAL A 54 7.47 11.57 8.29
CA VAL A 54 7.32 10.32 9.04
C VAL A 54 6.19 9.47 8.43
N ARG A 55 5.03 10.08 8.16
CA ARG A 55 3.89 9.37 7.55
C ARG A 55 4.22 8.79 6.18
N ALA A 56 4.89 9.56 5.33
CA ALA A 56 5.29 9.09 4.00
C ALA A 56 6.26 7.91 4.09
N VAL A 57 7.30 8.02 4.93
CA VAL A 57 8.29 6.94 5.13
C VAL A 57 7.64 5.67 5.65
N VAL A 58 6.73 5.78 6.62
CA VAL A 58 5.99 4.62 7.14
C VAL A 58 5.14 3.97 6.04
N CYS A 59 4.41 4.76 5.24
CA CYS A 59 3.57 4.25 4.16
C CYS A 59 4.39 3.52 3.09
N PHE A 60 5.47 4.15 2.61
CA PHE A 60 6.36 3.53 1.63
C PHE A 60 7.09 2.31 2.19
N GLY A 61 7.49 2.36 3.46
CA GLY A 61 8.11 1.23 4.15
C GLY A 61 7.19 0.01 4.22
N VAL A 62 5.90 0.20 4.54
CA VAL A 62 4.90 -0.88 4.55
C VAL A 62 4.70 -1.46 3.15
N VAL A 63 4.57 -0.61 2.13
CA VAL A 63 4.43 -1.07 0.73
C VAL A 63 5.66 -1.88 0.30
N LEU A 64 6.86 -1.38 0.59
CA LEU A 64 8.11 -2.04 0.26
C LEU A 64 8.22 -3.39 0.99
N ALA A 65 7.90 -3.44 2.28
CA ALA A 65 7.91 -4.67 3.06
C ALA A 65 6.93 -5.71 2.50
N ALA A 66 5.72 -5.29 2.12
CA ALA A 66 4.73 -6.18 1.51
C ALA A 66 5.19 -6.73 0.14
N VAL A 67 5.79 -5.89 -0.70
CA VAL A 67 6.36 -6.29 -2.00
C VAL A 67 7.51 -7.28 -1.79
N VAL A 68 8.46 -6.97 -0.90
CA VAL A 68 9.60 -7.85 -0.62
C VAL A 68 9.12 -9.18 -0.05
N ALA A 69 8.20 -9.16 0.92
CA ALA A 69 7.64 -10.39 1.49
C ALA A 69 6.96 -11.25 0.41
N GLY A 70 6.17 -10.63 -0.47
CA GLY A 70 5.53 -11.33 -1.59
C GLY A 70 6.53 -11.94 -2.57
N ILE A 71 7.57 -11.18 -2.95
CA ILE A 71 8.64 -11.66 -3.83
C ILE A 71 9.39 -12.81 -3.17
N VAL A 72 9.82 -12.66 -1.92
CA VAL A 72 10.53 -13.70 -1.17
C VAL A 72 9.69 -14.97 -1.10
N TRP A 73 8.39 -14.86 -0.81
CA TRP A 73 7.47 -16.00 -0.76
C TRP A 73 7.37 -16.73 -2.11
N ILE A 74 7.23 -15.98 -3.20
CA ILE A 74 7.16 -16.55 -4.56
C ILE A 74 8.47 -17.24 -4.91
N VAL A 75 9.62 -16.63 -4.59
CA VAL A 75 10.95 -17.15 -4.91
C VAL A 75 11.32 -18.34 -4.02
N SER A 76 10.90 -18.37 -2.76
CA SER A 76 11.22 -19.43 -1.80
C SER A 76 10.43 -20.72 -2.00
N GLY A 77 9.64 -20.83 -3.08
CA GLY A 77 8.93 -22.04 -3.45
C GLY A 77 7.46 -22.10 -3.01
N GLY A 78 6.92 -21.06 -2.36
CA GLY A 78 5.49 -20.92 -2.07
C GLY A 78 4.80 -22.21 -1.58
N HIS A 79 5.16 -22.68 -0.39
CA HIS A 79 4.56 -23.85 0.25
C HIS A 79 3.92 -23.49 1.58
#